data_AF-A2Z692-F1
#
_entry.id   AF-A2Z692-F1
#
_cell.length_a   1.000
_cell.length_b   1.000
_cell.length_c   1.000
_cell.angle_alpha   90.00
_cell.angle_beta   90.00
_cell.angle_gamma   90.00
#
_symmetry.space_group_name_H-M   'P 1'
#
loop_
_entity.id
_entity.type
_entity.pdbx_description
1 polymer ?
#
loop_
_entity_poly.entity_id
_entity_poly.type
_entity_poly.pdbx_seq_one_letter_code
_entity_poly.pdbx_strand_id
1 'polypeptide(L)'
;MWSLESLDLSENNLSGEIPSSISNLTYLSSLDLSYNHLTGRIPSGGQLDILYAENPSMYNGNNGLCGCPLRRNCSDDGNNSLCGYPLRRNCSDDGNNGLCGYPLRRNCSDNSCPSKHGVEIKKYSDTMFLYFGLGSGFVAGLWVVFCTILFKKAWRMAYFRLFDKVYDKVYLFVVVTWAHVCQKSGTR
;
A
#
# COMPACT_ATOMS: atom_id res chain seq x y z
N MET A 1 5.50 16.58 -20.21
CA MET A 1 6.21 16.80 -18.93
C MET A 1 5.94 15.60 -18.05
N TRP A 2 6.96 14.99 -17.47
CA TRP A 2 6.80 13.82 -16.62
C TRP A 2 6.58 14.34 -15.21
N SER A 3 5.40 14.09 -14.64
CA SER A 3 5.07 14.50 -13.27
C SER A 3 5.33 13.33 -12.34
N LEU A 4 6.01 13.60 -11.22
CA LEU A 4 6.33 12.58 -10.23
C LEU A 4 5.10 12.34 -9.34
N GLU A 5 4.58 11.12 -9.33
CA GLU A 5 3.36 10.76 -8.59
C GLU A 5 3.66 10.01 -7.28
N SER A 6 4.76 9.27 -7.21
CA SER A 6 5.15 8.51 -6.02
C SER A 6 6.67 8.56 -5.84
N LEU A 7 7.10 8.76 -4.60
CA LEU A 7 8.51 8.81 -4.20
C LEU A 7 8.71 8.04 -2.89
N ASP A 8 9.40 6.91 -2.97
CA ASP A 8 9.80 6.14 -1.80
C ASP A 8 11.32 6.20 -1.66
N LEU A 9 11.78 6.81 -0.57
CA LEU A 9 13.19 6.88 -0.17
C LEU A 9 13.37 6.35 1.26
N SER A 10 12.44 5.53 1.73
CA SER A 10 12.51 4.93 3.07
C SER A 10 13.74 4.03 3.23
N GLU A 11 14.19 3.84 4.48
CA GLU A 11 15.30 2.94 4.84
C GLU A 11 16.62 3.22 4.12
N ASN A 12 16.96 4.50 3.97
CA ASN A 12 18.22 4.93 3.38
C ASN A 12 19.09 5.66 4.40
N ASN A 13 20.32 5.97 4.00
CA ASN A 13 21.26 6.74 4.84
C ASN A 13 21.25 8.24 4.46
N LEU A 14 20.11 8.78 4.02
CA LEU A 14 20.01 10.19 3.61
C LEU A 14 20.15 11.11 4.83
N SER A 15 20.92 12.17 4.67
CA SER A 15 21.21 13.14 5.72
C SER A 15 21.06 14.57 5.23
N GLY A 16 20.92 15.52 6.15
CA GLY A 16 20.71 16.94 5.83
C GLY A 16 19.23 17.31 5.84
N GLU A 17 18.93 18.51 5.36
CA GLU A 17 17.58 19.08 5.41
C GLU A 17 16.72 18.67 4.23
N ILE A 18 15.40 18.61 4.46
CA ILE A 18 14.43 18.39 3.38
C ILE A 18 14.28 19.69 2.60
N PRO A 19 14.61 19.73 1.29
CA PRO A 19 14.56 20.95 0.51
C PRO A 19 13.12 21.41 0.32
N SER A 20 12.88 22.72 0.50
CA SER A 20 11.55 23.33 0.33
C SER A 20 10.96 23.12 -1.07
N SER A 21 11.80 22.91 -2.09
CA SER A 21 11.38 22.60 -3.45
C SER A 21 10.52 21.33 -3.58
N ILE A 22 10.57 20.41 -2.61
CA ILE A 22 9.71 19.21 -2.62
C ILE A 22 8.22 19.56 -2.49
N SER A 23 7.90 20.72 -1.92
CA SER A 23 6.54 21.26 -1.86
C SER A 23 5.97 21.70 -3.23
N ASN A 24 6.84 21.90 -4.24
CA ASN A 24 6.41 22.24 -5.60
C ASN A 24 5.94 21.02 -6.41
N LEU A 25 6.08 19.80 -5.88
CA LEU A 25 5.61 18.57 -6.52
C LEU A 25 4.10 18.40 -6.33
N THR A 26 3.30 19.15 -7.09
CA THR A 26 1.84 19.21 -6.95
C THR A 26 1.11 17.93 -7.34
N TYR A 27 1.74 17.05 -8.12
CA TYR A 27 1.17 15.76 -8.54
C TYR A 27 1.57 14.59 -7.62
N LEU A 28 2.34 14.85 -6.56
CA LEU A 28 2.81 13.81 -5.66
C LEU A 28 1.66 13.25 -4.81
N SER A 29 1.39 11.97 -4.98
CA SER A 29 0.34 11.23 -4.26
C SER A 29 0.88 10.33 -3.16
N SER A 30 2.18 10.04 -3.15
CA SER A 30 2.84 9.19 -2.16
C SER A 30 4.27 9.64 -1.95
N LEU A 31 4.65 9.82 -0.68
CA LEU A 31 5.99 10.17 -0.25
C LEU A 31 6.33 9.37 1.01
N ASP A 32 7.45 8.65 1.00
CA ASP A 32 8.01 8.03 2.20
C ASP A 32 9.50 8.38 2.33
N LEU A 33 9.86 9.03 3.45
CA LEU A 33 11.23 9.40 3.81
C LEU A 33 11.64 8.73 5.14
N SER A 34 10.89 7.73 5.60
CA SER A 34 11.08 7.13 6.91
C SER A 34 12.43 6.40 7.02
N TYR A 35 12.91 6.21 8.24
CA TYR A 35 14.15 5.51 8.55
C TYR A 35 15.36 6.05 7.79
N ASN A 36 15.55 7.36 7.83
CA ASN A 36 16.74 8.06 7.33
C ASN A 36 17.39 8.89 8.46
N HIS A 37 18.46 9.61 8.13
CA HIS A 37 19.17 10.54 9.04
C HIS A 37 18.87 12.01 8.70
N LEU A 38 17.66 12.32 8.22
CA LEU A 38 17.28 13.69 7.88
C LEU A 38 17.22 14.57 9.13
N THR A 39 17.58 15.83 8.95
CA THR A 39 17.72 16.84 10.01
C THR A 39 17.00 18.14 9.65
N GLY A 40 16.79 19.02 10.62
CA GLY A 40 16.27 20.37 10.37
C GLY A 40 14.74 20.43 10.30
N ARG A 41 14.23 21.61 9.92
CA ARG A 41 12.79 21.91 9.93
C ARG A 41 12.10 21.27 8.73
N ILE A 42 10.97 20.62 8.97
CA ILE A 42 10.14 20.08 7.88
C ILE A 42 9.49 21.25 7.11
N PRO A 43 9.63 21.31 5.77
CA PRO A 43 8.96 22.32 4.97
C PRO A 43 7.44 22.14 5.07
N SER A 44 6.75 23.20 5.50
CA SER A 44 5.29 23.21 5.61
C SER A 44 4.65 23.77 4.34
N GLY A 45 3.46 23.27 3.99
CA GLY A 45 2.65 23.79 2.89
C GLY A 45 2.49 22.86 1.69
N GLY A 46 1.54 23.22 0.82
CA GLY A 46 1.23 22.50 -0.40
C GLY A 46 0.69 21.09 -0.16
N GLN A 47 1.18 20.14 -0.95
CA GLN A 47 0.76 18.73 -0.93
C GLN A 47 1.34 17.95 0.27
N LEU A 48 2.43 18.43 0.89
CA LEU A 48 3.14 17.71 1.97
C LEU A 48 2.31 17.57 3.25
N ASP A 49 1.53 18.60 3.59
CA ASP A 49 0.65 18.56 4.77
C ASP A 49 -0.48 17.53 4.58
N ILE A 50 -0.98 17.40 3.34
CA ILE A 50 -2.01 16.44 2.96
C ILE A 50 -1.43 15.02 3.00
N LEU A 51 -0.26 14.82 2.39
CA LEU A 51 0.43 13.53 2.38
C LEU A 51 0.75 13.02 3.79
N TYR A 52 1.11 13.92 4.71
CA TYR A 52 1.30 13.55 6.11
C TYR A 52 0.01 13.14 6.80
N ALA A 53 -1.11 13.80 6.47
CA ALA A 53 -2.42 13.44 7.02
C ALA A 53 -2.86 12.04 6.56
N GLU A 54 -2.53 11.67 5.32
CA GLU A 54 -2.76 10.33 4.76
C GLU A 54 -1.78 9.29 5.33
N ASN A 55 -0.49 9.63 5.44
CA ASN A 55 0.58 8.72 5.91
C ASN A 55 1.48 9.36 7.00
N PRO A 56 1.08 9.30 8.29
CA PRO A 56 1.84 9.92 9.37
C PRO A 56 3.24 9.31 9.60
N SER A 57 3.49 8.11 9.09
CA SER A 57 4.76 7.40 9.25
C SER A 57 5.86 7.85 8.31
N MET A 58 5.57 8.68 7.30
CA MET A 58 6.53 9.04 6.24
C MET A 58 7.80 9.77 6.72
N TYR A 59 7.82 10.27 7.96
CA TYR A 59 8.99 10.89 8.58
C TYR A 59 9.55 10.10 9.78
N ASN A 60 9.01 8.92 10.09
CA ASN A 60 9.46 8.10 11.22
C ASN A 60 10.95 7.74 11.09
N GLY A 61 11.62 7.45 12.20
CA GLY A 61 13.04 7.06 12.20
C GLY A 61 14.04 8.22 11.96
N ASN A 62 13.58 9.39 11.52
CA ASN A 62 14.43 10.57 11.33
C ASN A 62 14.53 11.40 12.63
N ASN A 63 15.51 11.12 13.47
CA ASN A 63 15.63 11.75 14.79
C ASN A 63 15.95 13.25 14.75
N GLY A 64 16.57 13.75 13.68
CA GLY A 64 16.95 15.16 13.55
C GLY A 64 15.88 16.08 12.97
N LEU A 65 14.76 15.55 12.46
CA LEU A 65 13.68 16.38 11.92
C LEU A 65 12.93 17.10 13.05
N CYS A 66 12.57 18.35 12.84
CA CYS A 66 11.83 19.16 13.81
C CYS A 66 10.76 20.03 13.12
N GLY A 67 9.91 20.68 13.91
CA GLY A 67 8.81 21.49 13.41
C GLY A 67 7.55 20.70 13.10
N CYS A 68 6.64 21.32 12.35
CA CYS A 68 5.37 20.71 11.97
C CYS A 68 5.57 19.80 10.77
N PRO A 69 4.94 18.61 10.76
CA PRO A 69 3.85 18.18 11.63
C PRO A 69 4.27 17.37 12.87
N LEU A 70 5.56 17.08 13.07
CA LEU A 70 6.07 16.19 14.13
C LEU A 70 6.05 16.79 15.54
N ARG A 71 5.67 18.07 15.71
CA ARG A 71 5.60 18.78 16.99
C ARG A 71 6.89 18.69 17.82
N ARG A 72 8.03 18.49 17.16
CA ARG A 72 9.36 18.53 17.78
C ARG A 72 9.90 19.95 17.74
N ASN A 73 10.49 20.42 18.83
CA ASN A 73 11.02 21.78 18.89
C ASN A 73 12.33 21.86 18.09
N CYS A 74 12.50 22.91 17.29
CA CYS A 74 13.78 23.18 16.62
C CYS A 74 14.64 24.04 17.54
N SER A 75 15.87 23.60 17.83
CA SER A 75 16.75 24.21 18.84
C SER A 75 17.27 25.61 18.49
N ASP A 76 17.17 26.04 17.22
CA ASP A 76 17.77 27.28 16.72
C ASP A 76 16.83 28.50 16.74
N ASP A 77 15.55 28.32 17.08
CA ASP A 77 14.59 29.42 17.19
C ASP A 77 14.51 29.90 18.64
N GLY A 78 15.14 31.05 18.94
CA GLY A 78 15.11 31.75 20.25
C GLY A 78 13.73 32.22 20.73
N ASN A 79 12.68 31.75 20.07
CA ASN A 79 11.29 31.84 20.39
C ASN A 79 10.73 30.42 20.28
N ASN A 80 10.17 29.88 21.36
CA ASN A 80 9.49 28.57 21.40
C ASN A 80 8.35 28.51 20.36
N SER A 81 8.68 28.35 19.08
CA SER A 81 7.73 28.12 18.01
C SER A 81 7.41 26.63 18.05
N LEU A 82 6.65 26.24 19.06
CA LEU A 82 5.73 25.13 18.88
C LEU A 82 4.99 25.38 17.56
N CYS A 83 4.70 24.31 16.83
CA CYS A 83 3.68 24.33 15.79
C CYS A 83 2.52 25.19 16.27
N GLY A 84 2.41 26.40 15.71
CA GLY A 84 1.67 27.47 16.35
C GLY A 84 0.22 27.04 16.55
N TYR A 85 -0.16 26.76 17.79
CA TYR A 85 -1.40 27.34 18.25
C TYR A 85 -1.30 28.86 17.97
N PRO A 86 -2.39 29.49 17.54
CA PRO A 86 -2.38 30.67 16.67
C PRO A 86 -1.62 31.84 17.30
N LEU A 87 -0.33 31.92 17.06
CA LEU A 87 0.45 33.14 17.30
C LEU A 87 0.34 33.98 16.04
N ARG A 88 -0.80 34.68 15.98
CA ARG A 88 -0.96 36.05 15.50
C ARG A 88 0.14 36.52 14.54
N ARG A 89 0.03 36.12 13.27
CA ARG A 89 0.53 36.94 12.16
C ARG A 89 -0.64 37.22 11.23
N ASN A 90 -1.24 38.39 11.46
CA ASN A 90 -2.15 39.14 10.59
C ASN A 90 -2.72 38.35 9.41
N CYS A 91 -3.81 37.63 9.65
CA CYS A 91 -4.77 37.36 8.58
C CYS A 91 -5.59 38.64 8.44
N SER A 92 -5.42 39.34 7.32
CA SER A 92 -6.24 40.52 7.01
C SER A 92 -7.71 40.15 7.07
N ASP A 93 -8.43 40.86 7.91
CA ASP A 93 -9.84 40.68 8.20
C ASP A 93 -10.71 40.87 6.94
N ASP A 94 -11.23 39.75 6.42
CA ASP A 94 -12.66 39.65 6.09
C ASP A 94 -13.29 38.73 7.16
N GLY A 95 -13.39 39.23 8.39
CA GLY A 95 -14.35 38.79 9.40
C GLY A 95 -14.25 37.36 9.97
N ASN A 96 -13.17 36.60 9.78
CA ASN A 96 -13.10 35.21 10.25
C ASN A 96 -11.78 34.83 10.95
N ASN A 97 -11.64 35.31 12.19
CA ASN A 97 -10.40 35.27 12.99
C ASN A 97 -10.04 33.87 13.56
N GLY A 98 -10.69 32.81 13.06
CA GLY A 98 -10.49 31.42 13.47
C GLY A 98 -10.37 30.40 12.34
N LEU A 99 -10.37 30.83 11.06
CA LEU A 99 -10.22 29.92 9.91
C LEU A 99 -8.78 29.77 9.41
N CYS A 100 -7.83 30.50 9.97
CA CYS A 100 -6.44 30.40 9.58
C CYS A 100 -5.70 29.35 10.42
N GLY A 101 -5.09 28.40 9.73
CA GLY A 101 -4.35 27.28 10.32
C GLY A 101 -4.58 25.98 9.57
N TYR A 102 -3.74 25.00 9.82
CA TYR A 102 -3.96 23.62 9.39
C TYR A 102 -5.32 23.09 9.92
N PRO A 103 -6.03 22.22 9.18
CA PRO A 103 -7.29 21.67 9.64
C PRO A 103 -7.10 21.02 11.01
N LEU A 104 -7.85 21.50 12.00
CA LEU A 104 -7.81 20.96 13.35
C LEU A 104 -8.16 19.47 13.31
N ARG A 105 -7.33 18.64 13.95
CA ARG A 105 -7.65 17.23 14.22
C ARG A 105 -8.91 17.22 15.10
N ARG A 106 -10.05 16.91 14.49
CA ARG A 106 -11.36 16.86 15.19
C ARG A 106 -11.24 15.99 16.44
N ASN A 107 -11.40 16.60 17.61
CA ASN A 107 -11.68 15.90 18.85
C ASN A 107 -13.12 16.25 19.24
N CYS A 108 -14.04 15.33 18.97
CA CYS A 108 -15.45 15.51 19.25
C CYS A 108 -15.72 15.06 20.69
N SER A 109 -16.03 15.99 21.59
CA SER A 109 -16.35 15.68 22.99
C SER A 109 -17.84 15.64 23.29
N ASP A 110 -18.72 15.80 22.29
CA ASP A 110 -20.14 15.49 22.43
C ASP A 110 -20.72 14.95 21.11
N ASN A 111 -21.58 13.97 21.25
CA ASN A 111 -22.03 13.04 20.21
C ASN A 111 -22.91 13.73 19.16
N SER A 112 -22.31 14.26 18.10
CA SER A 112 -22.85 14.20 16.72
C SER A 112 -21.96 14.98 15.74
N CYS A 113 -20.93 14.30 15.22
CA CYS A 113 -20.44 14.59 13.87
C CYS A 113 -20.76 13.36 13.02
N PRO A 114 -21.32 13.52 11.79
CA PRO A 114 -21.42 12.40 10.88
C PRO A 114 -20.01 11.92 10.60
N SER A 115 -19.69 10.73 11.10
CA SER A 115 -18.47 10.03 10.75
C SER A 115 -18.48 9.88 9.24
N LYS A 116 -17.54 10.52 8.54
CA LYS A 116 -17.05 9.91 7.30
C LYS A 116 -16.39 8.61 7.74
N HIS A 117 -17.20 7.56 7.64
CA HIS A 117 -16.83 6.17 7.81
C HIS A 117 -15.49 5.94 7.11
N GLY A 118 -14.56 5.30 7.82
CA GLY A 118 -13.17 5.19 7.42
C GLY A 118 -12.98 4.81 5.96
N VAL A 119 -12.21 5.61 5.24
CA VAL A 119 -11.69 5.25 3.93
C VAL A 119 -10.26 5.75 3.88
N GLU A 120 -9.34 4.94 4.42
CA GLU A 120 -7.94 4.94 3.95
C GLU A 120 -7.19 3.65 4.27
N ILE A 121 -7.65 2.83 5.22
CA ILE A 121 -7.26 1.40 5.31
C ILE A 121 -7.86 0.59 4.14
N LYS A 122 -8.84 1.16 3.42
CA LYS A 122 -9.56 0.46 2.36
C LYS A 122 -8.79 0.37 1.04
N LYS A 123 -7.88 1.29 0.68
CA LYS A 123 -7.28 1.26 -0.66
C LYS A 123 -6.34 0.05 -0.88
N TYR A 124 -5.54 -0.31 0.13
CA TYR A 124 -4.66 -1.48 0.09
C TYR A 124 -5.45 -2.80 0.29
N SER A 125 -6.41 -2.78 1.23
CA SER A 125 -7.28 -3.92 1.52
C SER A 125 -8.21 -4.25 0.35
N ASP A 126 -8.90 -3.26 -0.22
CA ASP A 126 -9.85 -3.45 -1.34
C ASP A 126 -9.14 -3.98 -2.57
N THR A 127 -7.93 -3.49 -2.86
CA THR A 127 -7.14 -4.00 -3.99
C THR A 127 -6.79 -5.48 -3.77
N MET A 128 -6.34 -5.88 -2.57
CA MET A 128 -6.11 -7.30 -2.25
C MET A 128 -7.40 -8.14 -2.31
N PHE A 129 -8.51 -7.68 -1.72
CA PHE A 129 -9.80 -8.39 -1.75
C PHE A 129 -10.31 -8.59 -3.18
N LEU A 130 -10.13 -7.62 -4.07
CA LEU A 130 -10.48 -7.75 -5.49
C LEU A 130 -9.62 -8.80 -6.19
N TYR A 131 -8.31 -8.85 -5.94
CA TYR A 131 -7.43 -9.90 -6.48
C TYR A 131 -7.79 -11.29 -5.93
N PHE A 132 -8.07 -11.41 -4.64
CA PHE A 132 -8.55 -12.65 -4.04
C PHE A 132 -9.91 -13.06 -4.62
N GLY A 133 -10.81 -12.12 -4.86
CA GLY A 133 -12.11 -12.35 -5.50
C GLY A 133 -12.01 -12.79 -6.96
N LEU A 134 -11.14 -12.16 -7.76
CA LEU A 134 -10.87 -12.53 -9.15
C LEU A 134 -10.23 -13.93 -9.25
N GLY A 135 -9.23 -14.20 -8.42
CA GLY A 135 -8.54 -15.49 -8.38
C GLY A 135 -9.46 -16.62 -7.90
N SER A 136 -10.09 -16.45 -6.73
CA SER A 136 -10.97 -17.47 -6.16
C SER A 136 -12.25 -17.67 -6.99
N GLY A 137 -12.79 -16.61 -7.59
CA GLY A 137 -13.95 -16.67 -8.48
C GLY A 137 -13.67 -17.47 -9.75
N PHE A 138 -12.49 -17.34 -10.34
CA PHE A 138 -12.08 -18.16 -11.49
C PHE A 138 -11.96 -19.64 -11.12
N VAL A 139 -11.31 -19.94 -9.99
CA VAL A 139 -11.13 -21.32 -9.51
C VAL A 139 -12.49 -21.95 -9.18
N ALA A 140 -13.34 -21.25 -8.42
CA ALA A 140 -14.68 -21.73 -8.08
C ALA A 140 -15.55 -21.92 -9.33
N GLY A 141 -15.49 -20.99 -10.29
CA GLY A 141 -16.21 -21.08 -11.56
C GLY A 141 -15.80 -22.31 -12.39
N LEU A 142 -14.50 -22.54 -12.58
CA LEU A 142 -13.99 -23.74 -13.24
C LEU A 142 -14.42 -25.02 -12.51
N TRP A 143 -14.41 -25.00 -11.18
CA TRP A 143 -14.80 -26.15 -10.39
C TRP A 143 -16.28 -26.50 -10.54
N VAL A 144 -17.15 -25.49 -10.59
CA VAL A 144 -18.60 -25.69 -10.81
C VAL A 144 -18.86 -26.28 -12.20
N VAL A 145 -18.18 -25.83 -13.24
CA VAL A 145 -18.30 -26.43 -14.58
C VAL A 145 -17.84 -27.89 -14.55
N PHE A 146 -16.72 -28.18 -13.92
CA PHE A 146 -16.21 -29.55 -13.79
C PHE A 146 -17.17 -30.46 -13.01
N CYS A 147 -17.70 -29.96 -11.88
CA CYS A 147 -18.70 -30.67 -11.08
C CYS A 147 -19.96 -30.94 -11.89
N THR A 148 -20.51 -29.96 -12.60
CA THR A 148 -21.73 -30.13 -13.40
C THR A 148 -21.54 -31.16 -14.53
N ILE A 149 -20.35 -31.23 -15.15
CA ILE A 149 -19.98 -32.27 -16.13
C ILE A 149 -19.95 -33.66 -15.47
N LEU A 150 -19.44 -33.77 -14.24
CA LEU A 150 -19.40 -35.02 -13.48
C LEU A 150 -20.77 -35.47 -12.92
N PHE A 151 -21.75 -34.57 -12.79
CA PHE A 151 -23.06 -34.91 -12.22
C PHE A 151 -24.06 -35.51 -13.22
N LYS A 152 -23.85 -35.34 -14.54
CA LYS A 152 -24.64 -36.12 -15.51
C LYS A 152 -24.20 -37.59 -15.46
N LYS A 153 -25.06 -38.44 -14.89
CA LYS A 153 -24.85 -39.87 -14.62
C LYS A 153 -24.21 -40.65 -15.78
N ALA A 154 -24.57 -40.32 -17.03
CA ALA A 154 -24.03 -40.96 -18.23
C ALA A 154 -22.59 -40.50 -18.56
N TRP A 155 -22.28 -39.22 -18.37
CA TRP A 155 -20.97 -38.62 -18.68
C TRP A 155 -19.92 -38.97 -17.64
N ARG A 156 -20.30 -39.08 -16.35
CA ARG A 156 -19.41 -39.54 -15.28
C ARG A 156 -18.77 -40.90 -15.61
N MET A 157 -19.61 -41.86 -16.00
CA MET A 157 -19.15 -43.22 -16.30
C MET A 157 -18.30 -43.28 -17.57
N ALA A 158 -18.61 -42.45 -18.57
CA ALA A 158 -17.82 -42.35 -19.79
C ALA A 158 -16.45 -41.69 -19.54
N TYR A 159 -16.40 -40.62 -18.74
CA TYR A 159 -15.17 -39.92 -18.39
C TYR A 159 -14.20 -40.81 -17.60
N PHE A 160 -14.68 -41.49 -16.55
CA PHE A 160 -13.83 -42.41 -15.77
C PHE A 160 -13.27 -43.53 -16.66
N ARG A 161 -14.09 -44.13 -17.52
CA ARG A 161 -13.62 -45.16 -18.47
C ARG A 161 -12.58 -44.66 -19.46
N LEU A 162 -12.66 -43.40 -19.88
CA LEU A 162 -11.66 -42.81 -20.76
C LEU A 162 -10.35 -42.59 -20.00
N PHE A 163 -10.42 -42.04 -18.79
CA PHE A 163 -9.26 -41.79 -17.95
C PHE A 163 -8.52 -43.07 -17.57
N ASP A 164 -9.23 -44.12 -17.17
CA ASP A 164 -8.64 -45.43 -16.86
C ASP A 164 -7.86 -46.00 -18.06
N LYS A 165 -8.44 -45.91 -19.27
CA LYS A 165 -7.76 -46.36 -20.50
C LYS A 165 -6.51 -45.55 -20.84
N VAL A 166 -6.55 -44.25 -20.63
CA VAL A 166 -5.40 -43.38 -20.87
C VAL A 166 -4.32 -43.64 -19.82
N TYR A 167 -4.71 -43.78 -18.55
CA TYR A 167 -3.81 -44.05 -17.44
C TYR A 167 -3.06 -45.38 -17.63
N ASP A 168 -3.75 -46.45 -17.99
CA ASP A 168 -3.09 -47.74 -18.27
C ASP A 168 -2.09 -47.65 -19.42
N LYS A 169 -2.42 -46.92 -20.49
CA LYS A 169 -1.50 -46.73 -21.62
C LYS A 169 -0.28 -45.91 -21.23
N VAL A 170 -0.47 -44.83 -20.47
CA VAL A 170 0.63 -43.99 -19.99
C VAL A 170 1.49 -44.78 -19.01
N TYR A 171 0.88 -45.51 -18.08
CA TYR A 171 1.58 -46.33 -17.10
C TYR A 171 2.43 -47.41 -17.80
N LEU A 172 1.86 -48.14 -18.76
CA LEU A 172 2.60 -49.11 -19.56
C LEU A 172 3.73 -48.45 -20.34
N PHE A 173 3.47 -47.30 -20.98
CA PHE A 173 4.50 -46.58 -21.74
C PHE A 173 5.65 -46.13 -20.84
N VAL A 174 5.35 -45.58 -19.66
CA VAL A 174 6.33 -45.16 -18.65
C VAL A 174 7.13 -46.38 -18.19
N VAL A 175 6.47 -47.45 -17.73
CA VAL A 175 7.16 -48.66 -17.25
C VAL A 175 8.05 -49.29 -18.33
N VAL A 176 7.58 -49.39 -19.57
CA VAL A 176 8.37 -49.93 -20.70
C VAL A 176 9.55 -49.01 -21.02
N THR A 177 9.33 -47.70 -21.04
CA THR A 177 10.40 -46.72 -21.30
C THR A 177 11.46 -46.80 -20.19
N TRP A 178 11.07 -46.86 -18.92
CA TRP A 178 11.97 -47.05 -17.79
C TRP A 178 12.72 -48.37 -17.87
N ALA A 179 12.07 -49.47 -18.25
CA ALA A 179 12.73 -50.75 -18.46
C ALA A 179 13.79 -50.69 -19.57
N HIS A 180 13.47 -50.07 -20.72
CA HIS A 180 14.43 -49.84 -21.81
C HIS A 180 15.60 -48.95 -21.38
N VAL A 181 15.34 -47.90 -20.60
CA VAL A 181 16.37 -47.00 -20.07
C VAL A 181 17.30 -47.73 -19.11
N CYS A 182 16.76 -48.52 -18.16
CA CYS A 182 17.53 -49.33 -17.22
C CYS A 182 18.35 -50.43 -17.91
N GLN A 183 17.81 -51.05 -18.95
CA GLN A 183 18.53 -52.07 -19.72
C GLN A 183 19.73 -51.47 -20.48
N LYS A 184 19.61 -50.22 -20.93
CA LYS A 184 20.67 -49.50 -21.63
C LYS A 184 21.73 -48.90 -20.69
N SER A 185 21.41 -48.71 -19.41
CA SER A 185 22.34 -48.20 -18.39
C SER A 185 23.12 -49.31 -17.65
N GLY A 186 22.72 -50.58 -17.77
CA GLY A 186 23.37 -51.73 -17.12
C GLY A 186 24.41 -52.50 -17.95
N THR A 187 24.78 -52.03 -19.15
CA THR A 187 25.77 -52.66 -20.05
C THR A 187 27.05 -51.81 -20.22
N ARG A 188 27.57 -51.27 -19.12
CA ARG A 188 28.89 -50.62 -19.08
C ARG A 188 29.73 -51.15 -17.95
#